data_AF-A0A848D9F9-F1
#
_entry.id   AF-A0A848D9F9-F1
#
_cell.length_a   1.000
_cell.length_b   1.000
_cell.length_c   1.000
_cell.angle_alpha   90.00
_cell.angle_beta   90.00
_cell.angle_gamma   90.00
#
_symmetry.space_group_name_H-M   'P 1'
#
loop_
_entity.id
_entity.type
_entity.pdbx_description
1 polymer ?
#
loop_
_entity_poly.entity_id
_entity_poly.type
_entity_poly.pdbx_seq_one_letter_code
_entity_poly.pdbx_strand_id
1 'polypeptide(L)' 'MKVLVIAETNWIEDIALAQDLRSAYLLELRDKREIDIAIPAYSLHEAGGSLDKKITKRIGERVYGVAG' A
#
# COMPACT_ATOMS: atom_id res chain seq x y z
N MET A 1 -24.64 6.12 -9.63
CA MET A 1 -24.23 4.89 -8.92
C MET A 1 -22.73 5.01 -8.70
N LYS A 2 -22.24 4.93 -7.45
CA LYS A 2 -20.80 5.01 -7.17
C LYS A 2 -20.18 3.63 -7.34
N VAL A 3 -18.99 3.56 -7.93
CA VAL A 3 -18.24 2.31 -8.06
C VAL A 3 -17.54 2.03 -6.74
N LEU A 4 -17.73 0.83 -6.19
CA LEU A 4 -16.98 0.35 -5.03
C LEU A 4 -15.73 -0.39 -5.51
N VAL A 5 -14.57 0.06 -5.07
CA VAL A 5 -13.29 -0.60 -5.31
C VAL A 5 -12.85 -1.32 -4.04
N ILE A 6 -12.48 -2.59 -4.18
CA ILE A 6 -11.90 -3.39 -3.10
C ILE A 6 -10.38 -3.21 -3.16
N ALA A 7 -9.78 -2.74 -2.08
CA ALA A 7 -8.34 -2.51 -1.98
C ALA A 7 -7.59 -3.82 -1.67
N GLU A 8 -6.80 -4.29 -2.63
CA GLU A 8 -5.92 -5.44 -2.47
C GLU A 8 -4.60 -5.07 -1.79
N THR A 9 -3.92 -6.08 -1.24
CA THR A 9 -2.67 -5.96 -0.47
C THR A 9 -1.60 -5.12 -1.19
N ASN A 10 -1.39 -5.38 -2.48
CA ASN A 10 -0.39 -4.68 -3.29
C ASN A 10 -0.68 -3.19 -3.46
N TRP A 11 -1.94 -2.80 -3.64
CA TRP A 11 -2.31 -1.40 -3.78
C TRP A 11 -2.07 -0.63 -2.46
N ILE A 12 -2.36 -1.25 -1.32
CA ILE A 12 -2.06 -0.68 0.00
C ILE A 12 -0.55 -0.46 0.16
N GLU A 13 0.26 -1.43 -0.25
CA GLU A 13 1.73 -1.31 -0.23
C GLU A 13 2.23 -0.18 -1.13
N ASP A 14 1.71 -0.07 -2.36
CA ASP A 14 2.10 0.97 -3.31
C ASP A 14 1.82 2.37 -2.77
N ILE A 15 0.68 2.56 -2.09
CA ILE A 15 0.34 3.81 -1.41
C ILE A 15 1.28 4.05 -0.23
N ALA A 16 1.46 3.07 0.65
CA ALA A 16 2.26 3.21 1.87
C ALA A 16 3.74 3.50 1.58
N LEU A 17 4.27 2.96 0.47
CA LEU A 17 5.66 3.14 0.05
C LEU A 17 5.82 4.24 -1.02
N ALA A 18 4.74 4.90 -1.43
CA ALA A 18 4.72 5.91 -2.50
C ALA A 18 5.38 5.42 -3.81
N GLN A 19 5.09 4.18 -4.22
CA GLN A 19 5.79 3.52 -5.35
C GLN A 19 5.12 3.72 -6.71
N ASP A 20 3.80 3.94 -6.75
CA ASP A 20 3.04 4.08 -8.00
C ASP A 20 2.07 5.26 -7.97
N LEU A 21 2.26 6.21 -8.89
CA LEU A 21 1.38 7.38 -9.07
C LEU A 21 -0.04 6.99 -9.52
N ARG A 22 -0.19 5.86 -10.22
CA ARG A 22 -1.51 5.35 -10.63
C ARG A 22 -2.33 4.89 -9.42
N SER A 23 -1.66 4.36 -8.40
CA SER A 23 -2.32 4.00 -7.14
C SER A 23 -2.87 5.24 -6.44
N ALA A 24 -2.14 6.36 -6.48
CA ALA A 24 -2.59 7.66 -5.95
C ALA A 24 -3.81 8.24 -6.70
N TYR A 25 -3.95 7.98 -8.00
CA TYR A 25 -5.11 8.42 -8.78
C TYR A 25 -6.45 7.88 -8.23
N LEU A 26 -6.46 6.64 -7.71
CA LEU A 26 -7.68 6.08 -7.08
C LEU A 26 -8.06 6.83 -5.79
N LEU A 27 -7.08 7.34 -5.04
CA LEU A 27 -7.35 8.19 -3.87
C LEU A 27 -7.96 9.53 -4.31
N GLU A 28 -7.46 10.13 -5.39
CA GLU A 28 -8.02 11.37 -5.94
C GLU A 28 -9.48 11.18 -6.39
N LEU A 29 -9.80 10.08 -7.08
CA LEU A 29 -11.18 9.76 -7.47
C LEU A 29 -12.09 9.56 -6.26
N ARG A 30 -11.58 8.94 -5.19
CA ARG A 30 -12.30 8.75 -3.93
C ARG A 30 -12.56 10.09 -3.24
N ASP A 31 -11.60 11.00 -3.24
CA ASP A 31 -11.74 12.35 -2.67
C ASP A 31 -12.73 13.22 -3.46
N LYS A 32 -12.78 13.05 -4.78
CA LYS A 32 -13.82 13.61 -5.66
C LYS A 32 -15.19 12.94 -5.49
N ARG A 33 -15.30 11.92 -4.62
CA ARG A 33 -16.52 11.13 -4.33
C ARG A 33 -17.06 10.38 -5.56
N GLU A 34 -16.21 10.10 -6.55
CA GLU A 34 -16.58 9.36 -7.76
C GLU A 34 -16.60 7.84 -7.51
N ILE A 35 -15.72 7.37 -6.62
CA ILE A 35 -15.65 5.99 -6.15
C ILE A 35 -15.68 5.94 -4.62
N ASP A 36 -16.00 4.75 -4.10
CA ASP A 36 -15.75 4.40 -2.70
C ASP A 36 -14.69 3.30 -2.66
N ILE A 37 -13.90 3.25 -1.59
CA ILE A 37 -12.84 2.26 -1.39
C ILE A 37 -13.12 1.50 -0.10
N ALA A 38 -13.23 0.18 -0.19
CA ALA A 38 -13.29 -0.71 0.96
C ALA A 38 -11.98 -1.47 1.09
N ILE A 39 -11.46 -1.54 2.32
CA ILE A 39 -10.24 -2.26 2.65
C ILE A 39 -10.62 -3.50 3.45
N PRO A 40 -10.49 -4.71 2.89
CA PRO A 40 -10.69 -5.93 3.63
C PRO A 40 -9.65 -6.09 4.75
N ALA A 41 -10.07 -6.66 5.88
CA ALA A 41 -9.19 -6.86 7.03
C ALA A 41 -7.98 -7.76 6.71
N TYR A 42 -8.16 -8.76 5.83
CA TYR A 42 -7.07 -9.64 5.40
C TYR A 42 -6.01 -8.87 4.60
N SER A 43 -6.42 -8.00 3.66
CA SER A 43 -5.50 -7.20 2.85
C SER A 43 -4.68 -6.24 3.71
N LEU A 44 -5.31 -5.63 4.72
CA LEU A 44 -4.62 -4.77 5.66
C LEU A 44 -3.60 -5.54 6.52
N HIS A 45 -3.97 -6.74 6.99
CA HIS A 45 -3.08 -7.59 7.78
C HIS A 45 -1.85 -8.05 6.97
N GLU A 46 -2.07 -8.51 5.74
CA GLU A 46 -0.99 -8.92 4.82
C GLU A 46 -0.06 -7.76 4.48
N ALA A 47 -0.62 -6.61 4.15
CA ALA A 47 0.16 -5.42 3.81
C ALA A 47 1.04 -4.98 4.99
N GLY A 48 0.48 -4.98 6.21
CA GLY A 48 1.25 -4.68 7.42
C GLY A 48 2.45 -5.60 7.61
N GLY A 49 2.25 -6.92 7.50
CA GLY A 49 3.33 -7.90 7.64
C GLY A 49 4.38 -7.83 6.53
N SER A 50 3.97 -7.50 5.30
CA SER A 50 4.87 -7.30 4.17
C SER A 50 5.70 -6.01 4.30
N LEU A 51 5.05 -4.90 4.66
CA LEU A 51 5.70 -3.60 4.86
C LEU A 51 6.72 -3.65 5.99
N ASP A 52 6.39 -4.29 7.12
CA ASP A 52 7.30 -4.45 8.25
C ASP A 52 8.59 -5.18 7.84
N LYS A 53 8.47 -6.27 7.05
CA LYS A 53 9.63 -6.98 6.49
C LYS A 53 10.44 -6.11 5.54
N LYS A 54 9.79 -5.36 4.65
CA LYS A 54 10.46 -4.47 3.68
C LYS A 54 11.22 -3.34 4.38
N ILE A 55 10.62 -2.73 5.40
CA ILE A 55 11.24 -1.63 6.17
C ILE A 55 12.38 -2.17 7.03
N THR A 56 12.15 -3.26 7.78
CA THR A 56 13.18 -3.90 8.61
C THR A 56 14.37 -4.34 7.77
N LYS A 57 14.14 -4.92 6.58
CA LYS A 57 15.22 -5.27 5.64
C LYS A 57 16.03 -4.04 5.24
N ARG A 58 15.38 -2.95 4.82
CA ARG A 58 16.07 -1.70 4.42
C ARG A 58 16.84 -1.05 5.57
N ILE A 59 16.29 -1.07 6.78
CA ILE A 59 16.98 -0.56 7.98
C ILE A 59 18.17 -1.47 8.29
N GLY A 60 17.99 -2.79 8.27
CA GLY A 60 19.07 -3.76 8.49
C GLY A 60 20.22 -3.60 7.50
N GLU A 61 19.92 -3.47 6.20
CA GLU A 61 20.92 -3.22 5.15
C GLU A 61 21.64 -1.88 5.38
N ARG A 62 20.93 -0.84 5.79
CA ARG A 62 21.50 0.49 6.04
C ARG A 62 22.35 0.57 7.31
N VAL A 63 21.98 -0.18 8.34
CA VAL A 63 22.64 -0.16 9.66
C VAL A 63 23.82 -1.13 9.70
N TYR A 64 23.69 -2.30 9.09
CA TYR A 64 24.70 -3.36 9.16
C TYR A 64 25.48 -3.57 7.86
N GLY A 65 25.18 -2.82 6.79
CA GLY A 65 25.97 -2.81 5.56
C GLY A 65 26.12 -4.19 4.91
N VAL A 66 25.13 -5.06 5.05
CA VAL A 66 25.21 -6.41 4.47
C VAL A 66 24.78 -6.32 3.01
N ALA A 67 25.75 -6.02 2.15
CA ALA A 67 25.70 -6.39 0.74
C ALA A 67 25.78 -7.91 0.67
N GLY A 68 24.69 -8.54 0.24
CA GLY A 68 24.64 -9.94 -0.19
C GLY A 68 23.98 -9.99 -1.55
#